data_AF-A0A954T6P6-F1
#
_entry.id   AF-A0A954T6P6-F1
#
_cell.length_a   1.000
_cell.length_b   1.000
_cell.length_c   1.000
_cell.angle_alpha   90.00
_cell.angle_beta   90.00
_cell.angle_gamma   90.00
#
_symmetry.space_group_name_H-M   'P 1'
#
loop_
_entity.id
_entity.type
_entity.pdbx_description
1 polymer ?
#
loop_
_entity_poly.entity_id
_entity_poly.type
_entity_poly.pdbx_seq_one_letter_code
_entity_poly.pdbx_strand_id
1 'polypeptide(L)'
;CTPETLPGFTAVGYYFGQTLQEVLGVPVGLIQTAWGGTRAEAWTSPEMLASVEELKPILTAWDERDAAYSAEAAKAKFDAELAEWEKAAAAAKADGKEAPRKPQMEQDPSLSQHHDSTLFNAMVAPLSPVAIRGAIWYQGESNASRAYQYRTLMASLIQSWRDDWKQGDFPFYQVQLANFREIADEAVGSDWAELREAQVIAANALPNAGVACITDIGAALDIHPKNKQDVGRRLARLALVDNYGFGDTITRSGATFDSAKFDGGKAVVKFDTHGSDLESWYREPLTGFTIAGEDQNWVKADARIVDGNTVEVSSKYVPNPVAVRYNWADNPQGNLFNTKMLPAYPFRSDDWAGVTANNVKP
;
A
#
# COMPACT_ATOMS: atom_id res chain seq x y z
N CYS A 1 13.86 0.91 -24.83
CA CYS A 1 14.47 -0.26 -24.14
C CYS A 1 14.65 -1.39 -25.13
N THR A 2 15.68 -2.22 -24.94
CA THR A 2 15.87 -3.47 -25.68
C THR A 2 15.66 -4.67 -24.74
N PRO A 3 15.38 -5.89 -25.25
CA PRO A 3 15.24 -7.09 -24.43
C PRO A 3 16.43 -7.34 -23.48
N GLU A 4 17.63 -6.90 -23.84
CA GLU A 4 18.86 -7.09 -23.06
C GLU A 4 18.93 -6.17 -21.83
N THR A 5 18.34 -4.97 -21.92
CA THR A 5 18.38 -3.94 -20.85
C THR A 5 17.20 -4.01 -19.88
N LEU A 6 16.15 -4.75 -20.24
CA LEU A 6 14.88 -4.81 -19.50
C LEU A 6 14.91 -5.60 -18.18
N PRO A 7 15.64 -6.74 -18.02
CA PRO A 7 15.48 -7.61 -16.86
C PRO A 7 15.75 -6.97 -15.49
N GLY A 8 16.60 -5.95 -15.42
CA GLY A 8 16.91 -5.22 -14.19
C GLY A 8 16.01 -4.03 -13.89
N PHE A 9 15.06 -3.72 -14.77
CA PHE A 9 14.20 -2.55 -14.67
C PHE A 9 12.81 -2.90 -14.14
N THR A 10 12.15 -1.91 -13.52
CA THR A 10 10.82 -2.05 -12.94
C THR A 10 9.80 -2.35 -14.04
N ALA A 11 9.16 -3.51 -13.96
CA ALA A 11 8.09 -3.87 -14.90
C ALA A 11 6.91 -2.88 -14.82
N VAL A 12 6.57 -2.40 -13.62
CA VAL A 12 5.50 -1.40 -13.43
C VAL A 12 5.88 -0.08 -14.10
N GLY A 13 7.10 0.42 -13.85
CA GLY A 13 7.57 1.66 -14.47
C GLY A 13 7.67 1.54 -15.99
N TYR A 14 8.12 0.39 -16.50
CA TYR A 14 8.15 0.10 -17.94
C TYR A 14 6.76 0.24 -18.57
N TYR A 15 5.74 -0.45 -18.04
CA TYR A 15 4.39 -0.38 -18.61
C TYR A 15 3.72 0.98 -18.40
N PHE A 16 4.05 1.70 -17.31
CA PHE A 16 3.63 3.08 -17.11
C PHE A 16 4.18 3.99 -18.22
N GLY A 17 5.50 3.99 -18.42
CA GLY A 17 6.16 4.83 -19.42
C GLY A 17 5.81 4.45 -20.85
N GLN A 18 5.69 3.14 -21.14
CA GLN A 18 5.21 2.64 -22.43
C GLN A 18 3.80 3.20 -22.72
N THR A 19 2.87 3.07 -21.78
CA THR A 19 1.48 3.56 -21.96
C THR A 19 1.45 5.07 -22.21
N LEU A 20 2.22 5.85 -21.45
CA LEU A 20 2.31 7.30 -21.67
C LEU A 20 2.91 7.64 -23.04
N GLN A 21 3.98 6.96 -23.45
CA GLN A 21 4.65 7.20 -24.72
C GLN A 21 3.72 6.87 -25.91
N GLU A 22 2.99 5.76 -25.84
CA GLU A 22 2.04 5.34 -26.86
C GLU A 22 0.89 6.35 -27.02
N VAL A 23 0.37 6.89 -25.91
CA VAL A 23 -0.75 7.83 -25.93
C VAL A 23 -0.33 9.26 -26.28
N LEU A 24 0.79 9.74 -25.73
CA LEU A 24 1.23 11.13 -25.88
C LEU A 24 2.07 11.36 -27.15
N GLY A 25 2.66 10.30 -27.72
CA GLY A 25 3.51 10.40 -28.90
C GLY A 25 4.85 11.12 -28.67
N VAL A 26 5.25 11.30 -27.41
CA VAL A 26 6.52 11.95 -27.02
C VAL A 26 7.43 11.00 -26.25
N PRO A 27 8.76 11.18 -26.27
CA PRO A 27 9.67 10.39 -25.45
C PRO A 27 9.33 10.51 -23.96
N VAL A 28 9.28 9.37 -23.26
CA VAL A 28 9.09 9.29 -21.80
C VAL A 28 10.34 8.69 -21.17
N GLY A 29 11.05 9.51 -20.38
CA GLY A 29 12.19 9.05 -19.59
C GLY A 29 11.74 8.50 -18.23
N LEU A 30 12.38 7.42 -17.78
CA LEU A 30 12.11 6.80 -16.48
C LEU A 30 13.42 6.65 -15.69
N ILE A 31 13.39 7.05 -14.43
CA ILE A 31 14.48 6.83 -13.47
C ILE A 31 14.00 5.80 -12.45
N GLN A 32 14.76 4.74 -12.24
CA GLN A 32 14.45 3.74 -11.21
C GLN A 32 15.28 4.02 -9.96
N THR A 33 14.58 4.25 -8.86
CA THR A 33 15.14 4.27 -7.51
C THR A 33 14.25 3.38 -6.64
N ALA A 34 14.70 2.14 -6.40
CA ALA A 34 13.90 1.12 -5.73
C ALA A 34 14.79 0.11 -5.02
N TRP A 35 14.38 -0.30 -3.81
CA TRP A 35 15.09 -1.28 -2.99
C TRP A 35 14.09 -2.16 -2.23
N GLY A 36 14.24 -3.48 -2.34
CA GLY A 36 13.26 -4.45 -1.85
C GLY A 36 13.12 -4.49 -0.32
N GLY A 37 11.88 -4.64 0.15
CA GLY A 37 11.56 -4.87 1.57
C GLY A 37 11.70 -3.65 2.49
N THR A 38 11.98 -2.47 1.94
CA THR A 38 12.29 -1.27 2.72
C THR A 38 11.03 -0.59 3.24
N ARG A 39 11.21 0.33 4.21
CA ARG A 39 10.11 1.07 4.84
C ARG A 39 10.13 2.53 4.42
N ALA A 40 8.97 3.18 4.39
CA ALA A 40 8.85 4.56 3.90
C ALA A 40 9.73 5.57 4.63
N GLU A 41 10.01 5.38 5.93
CA GLU A 41 10.92 6.26 6.68
C GLU A 41 12.36 6.24 6.16
N ALA A 42 12.82 5.12 5.56
CA ALA A 42 14.15 5.06 4.96
C ALA A 42 14.25 5.97 3.72
N TRP A 43 13.11 6.34 3.12
CA TRP A 43 12.99 7.14 1.90
C TRP A 43 12.53 8.58 2.15
N THR A 44 12.35 8.97 3.41
CA THR A 44 11.94 10.33 3.80
C THR A 44 13.17 11.10 4.26
N SER A 45 13.25 12.40 3.96
CA SER A 45 14.38 13.25 4.41
C SER A 45 14.48 13.29 5.94
N PRO A 46 15.70 13.37 6.52
CA PRO A 46 15.87 13.46 7.96
C PRO A 46 15.22 14.71 8.56
N GLU A 47 15.25 15.84 7.84
CA GLU A 47 14.63 17.10 8.27
C GLU A 47 13.11 16.95 8.43
N MET A 48 12.45 16.35 7.44
CA MET A 48 11.01 16.09 7.49
C MET A 48 10.64 15.15 8.64
N LEU A 49 11.35 14.02 8.80
CA LEU A 49 11.06 13.07 9.89
C LEU A 49 11.21 13.72 11.27
N ALA A 50 12.22 14.58 11.46
CA ALA A 50 12.44 15.29 12.71
C ALA A 50 11.40 16.40 12.97
N SER A 51 10.80 16.95 11.92
CA SER A 51 9.84 18.07 12.00
C SER A 51 8.43 17.65 12.42
N VAL A 52 8.06 16.39 12.19
CA VAL A 52 6.71 15.86 12.46
C VAL A 52 6.70 15.06 13.76
N GLU A 53 6.00 15.58 14.77
CA GLU A 53 5.96 14.99 16.12
C GLU A 53 5.55 13.50 16.12
N GLU A 54 4.54 13.14 15.32
CA GLU A 54 4.05 11.75 15.20
C GLU A 54 5.09 10.76 14.64
N LEU A 55 6.14 11.25 13.98
CA LEU A 55 7.19 10.45 13.36
C LEU A 55 8.46 10.36 14.20
N LYS A 56 8.65 11.21 15.22
CA LYS A 56 9.80 11.15 16.12
C LYS A 56 10.04 9.78 16.80
N PRO A 57 9.00 8.99 17.15
CA PRO A 57 9.22 7.63 17.67
C PRO A 57 10.01 6.71 16.75
N ILE A 58 10.03 6.99 15.43
CA ILE A 58 10.85 6.26 14.45
C ILE A 58 12.33 6.53 14.71
N LEU A 59 12.71 7.81 14.82
CA LEU A 59 14.09 8.25 15.06
C LEU A 59 14.61 7.70 16.38
N THR A 60 13.82 7.89 17.45
CA THR A 60 14.18 7.37 18.79
C THR A 60 14.39 5.86 18.79
N ALA A 61 13.56 5.10 18.06
CA ALA A 61 13.71 3.65 17.99
C ALA A 61 15.00 3.22 17.26
N TRP A 62 15.49 3.99 16.29
CA TRP A 62 16.77 3.73 15.62
C TRP A 62 17.96 4.18 16.48
N ASP A 63 17.89 5.36 17.09
CA ASP A 63 18.91 5.83 18.05
C ASP A 63 19.12 4.81 19.19
N GLU A 64 18.01 4.27 19.73
CA GLU A 64 18.04 3.23 20.78
C GLU A 64 18.72 1.94 20.28
N ARG A 65 18.52 1.54 19.02
CA ARG A 65 19.15 0.36 18.42
C ARG A 65 20.64 0.55 18.19
N ASP A 66 21.02 1.69 17.63
CA ASP A 66 22.41 2.05 17.38
C ASP A 66 23.20 2.09 18.69
N ALA A 67 22.64 2.74 19.72
CA ALA A 67 23.27 2.81 21.03
C ALA A 67 23.39 1.45 21.74
N ALA A 68 22.46 0.52 21.47
CA ALA A 68 22.47 -0.82 22.04
C ALA A 68 23.38 -1.81 21.31
N TYR A 69 23.80 -1.51 20.07
CA TYR A 69 24.59 -2.42 19.27
C TYR A 69 26.03 -2.54 19.78
N SER A 70 26.54 -3.77 19.79
CA SER A 70 27.95 -4.07 20.02
C SER A 70 28.37 -5.21 19.10
N ALA A 71 29.34 -4.94 18.23
CA ALA A 71 29.88 -5.94 17.30
C ALA A 71 30.46 -7.16 18.04
N GLU A 72 31.06 -6.93 19.21
CA GLU A 72 31.61 -7.98 20.07
C GLU A 72 30.49 -8.85 20.66
N ALA A 73 29.44 -8.25 21.19
CA ALA A 73 28.29 -8.97 21.72
C ALA A 73 27.52 -9.72 20.62
N ALA A 74 27.32 -9.09 19.47
CA ALA A 74 26.69 -9.69 18.29
C ALA A 74 27.47 -10.92 17.80
N LYS A 75 28.80 -10.81 17.72
CA LYS A 75 29.67 -11.94 17.37
C LYS A 75 29.62 -13.05 18.41
N ALA A 76 29.72 -12.73 19.70
CA ALA A 76 29.69 -13.73 20.77
C ALA A 76 28.36 -14.50 20.79
N LYS A 77 27.22 -13.79 20.61
CA LYS A 77 25.90 -14.40 20.49
C LYS A 77 25.80 -15.30 19.26
N PHE A 78 26.24 -14.82 18.09
CA PHE A 78 26.23 -15.60 16.86
C PHE A 78 27.08 -16.87 16.97
N ASP A 79 28.29 -16.79 17.53
CA ASP A 79 29.17 -17.95 17.70
C ASP A 79 28.52 -19.00 18.63
N ALA A 80 27.85 -18.57 19.70
CA ALA A 80 27.12 -19.46 20.60
C ALA A 80 25.91 -20.13 19.92
N GLU A 81 25.09 -19.35 19.21
CA GLU A 81 23.95 -19.86 18.44
C GLU A 81 24.39 -20.81 17.31
N LEU A 82 25.51 -20.50 16.65
CA LEU A 82 26.07 -21.32 15.58
C LEU A 82 26.52 -22.68 16.12
N ALA A 83 27.19 -22.72 17.28
CA ALA A 83 27.60 -23.96 17.91
C ALA A 83 26.41 -24.85 18.31
N GLU A 84 25.32 -24.26 18.82
CA GLU A 84 24.09 -25.01 19.11
C GLU A 84 23.38 -25.47 17.83
N TRP A 85 23.34 -24.63 16.80
CA TRP A 85 22.79 -24.99 15.50
C TRP A 85 23.57 -26.15 14.85
N GLU A 86 24.89 -26.17 14.93
CA GLU A 86 25.72 -27.26 14.39
C GLU A 86 25.37 -28.61 15.02
N LYS A 87 25.17 -28.65 16.35
CA LYS A 87 24.70 -29.85 17.06
C LYS A 87 23.32 -30.27 16.59
N ALA A 88 22.37 -29.32 16.53
CA ALA A 88 21.00 -29.60 16.11
C ALA A 88 20.91 -30.05 14.65
N ALA A 89 21.70 -29.45 13.75
CA ALA A 89 21.78 -29.82 12.34
C ALA A 89 22.40 -31.22 12.17
N ALA A 90 23.43 -31.56 12.95
CA ALA A 90 24.00 -32.91 12.95
C ALA A 90 23.00 -33.96 13.43
N ALA A 91 22.25 -33.68 14.50
CA ALA A 91 21.19 -34.56 15.00
C ALA A 91 20.05 -34.73 13.97
N ALA A 92 19.58 -33.63 13.37
CA ALA A 92 18.56 -33.68 12.32
C ALA A 92 19.02 -34.53 11.12
N LYS A 93 20.27 -34.36 10.69
CA LYS A 93 20.87 -35.15 9.62
C LYS A 93 20.94 -36.65 9.97
N ALA A 94 21.31 -37.00 11.20
CA ALA A 94 21.35 -38.40 11.66
C ALA A 94 19.95 -39.04 11.65
N ASP A 95 18.92 -38.25 11.96
CA ASP A 95 17.52 -38.66 11.95
C ASP A 95 16.85 -38.63 10.55
N GLY A 96 17.57 -38.21 9.50
CA GLY A 96 17.00 -38.02 8.16
C GLY A 96 16.00 -36.87 8.06
N LYS A 97 16.07 -35.89 8.97
CA LYS A 97 15.22 -34.70 9.02
C LYS A 97 15.94 -33.48 8.41
N GLU A 98 15.17 -32.48 8.02
CA GLU A 98 15.73 -31.18 7.62
C GLU A 98 16.40 -30.49 8.80
N ALA A 99 17.54 -29.86 8.54
CA ALA A 99 18.25 -29.08 9.55
C ALA A 99 17.43 -27.83 9.94
N PRO A 100 17.51 -27.38 11.19
CA PRO A 100 16.91 -26.10 11.58
C PRO A 100 17.54 -24.95 10.80
N ARG A 101 16.87 -23.78 10.80
CA ARG A 101 17.40 -22.57 10.16
C ARG A 101 18.73 -22.15 10.79
N LYS A 102 19.75 -21.90 9.96
CA LYS A 102 21.04 -21.39 10.42
C LYS A 102 20.88 -19.99 11.02
N PRO A 103 21.49 -19.69 12.18
CA PRO A 103 21.50 -18.34 12.72
C PRO A 103 22.17 -17.36 11.75
N GLN A 104 21.83 -16.09 11.87
CA GLN A 104 22.44 -15.00 11.11
C GLN A 104 23.11 -14.04 12.08
N MET A 105 24.30 -13.55 11.72
CA MET A 105 25.00 -12.57 12.53
C MET A 105 24.26 -11.24 12.45
N GLU A 106 23.90 -10.70 13.61
CA GLU A 106 23.34 -9.36 13.74
C GLU A 106 24.31 -8.34 13.15
N GLN A 107 23.82 -7.57 12.19
CA GLN A 107 24.58 -6.51 11.52
C GLN A 107 24.43 -5.21 12.30
N ASP A 108 25.41 -4.32 12.12
CA ASP A 108 25.33 -2.94 12.62
C ASP A 108 24.03 -2.27 12.11
N PRO A 109 23.12 -1.84 13.01
CA PRO A 109 21.83 -1.29 12.60
C PRO A 109 21.97 -0.02 11.75
N SER A 110 23.05 0.74 11.89
CA SER A 110 23.34 1.94 11.08
C SER A 110 23.56 1.63 9.59
N LEU A 111 23.89 0.37 9.26
CA LEU A 111 24.05 -0.11 7.89
C LEU A 111 22.75 -0.68 7.30
N SER A 112 21.66 -0.67 8.08
CA SER A 112 20.38 -1.22 7.65
C SER A 112 19.73 -0.34 6.58
N GLN A 113 19.30 -0.97 5.49
CA GLN A 113 18.41 -0.37 4.47
C GLN A 113 17.04 0.08 5.04
N HIS A 114 16.70 -0.33 6.26
CA HIS A 114 15.47 0.09 6.95
C HIS A 114 15.70 1.27 7.89
N HIS A 115 16.96 1.62 8.16
CA HIS A 115 17.29 2.76 9.00
C HIS A 115 16.67 4.03 8.41
N ASP A 116 16.19 4.91 9.27
CA ASP A 116 15.55 6.15 8.82
C ASP A 116 16.49 6.96 7.92
N SER A 117 15.92 7.57 6.89
CA SER A 117 16.60 8.41 5.90
C SER A 117 17.74 7.78 5.08
N THR A 118 18.13 6.52 5.33
CA THR A 118 19.31 5.91 4.68
C THR A 118 19.17 5.84 3.16
N LEU A 119 18.01 5.43 2.66
CA LEU A 119 17.76 5.32 1.21
C LEU A 119 17.41 6.67 0.58
N PHE A 120 16.84 7.60 1.35
CA PHE A 120 16.71 8.97 0.93
C PHE A 120 18.09 9.55 0.59
N ASN A 121 19.03 9.48 1.54
CA ASN A 121 20.38 10.00 1.37
C ASN A 121 21.14 9.29 0.24
N ALA A 122 21.02 7.96 0.16
CA ALA A 122 21.76 7.16 -0.81
C ALA A 122 21.16 7.17 -2.22
N MET A 123 19.84 7.29 -2.37
CA MET A 123 19.16 7.00 -3.64
C MET A 123 18.17 8.07 -4.11
N VAL A 124 17.72 8.99 -3.25
CA VAL A 124 16.74 10.04 -3.60
C VAL A 124 17.40 11.40 -3.69
N ALA A 125 18.10 11.82 -2.63
CA ALA A 125 18.75 13.13 -2.56
C ALA A 125 19.69 13.39 -3.77
N PRO A 126 20.47 12.42 -4.29
CA PRO A 126 21.28 12.63 -5.49
C PRO A 126 20.49 12.89 -6.78
N LEU A 127 19.20 12.53 -6.81
CA LEU A 127 18.31 12.73 -7.94
C LEU A 127 17.58 14.08 -7.89
N SER A 128 17.52 14.74 -6.73
CA SER A 128 16.83 16.03 -6.55
C SER A 128 17.26 17.16 -7.51
N PRO A 129 18.51 17.21 -8.02
CA PRO A 129 18.90 18.22 -9.02
C PRO A 129 18.35 17.93 -10.44
N VAL A 130 17.80 16.76 -10.71
CA VAL A 130 17.27 16.37 -12.02
C VAL A 130 15.80 16.72 -12.10
N ALA A 131 15.42 17.49 -13.12
CA ALA A 131 14.01 17.84 -13.33
C ALA A 131 13.17 16.60 -13.66
N ILE A 132 12.09 16.40 -12.90
CA ILE A 132 11.12 15.32 -13.11
C ILE A 132 9.74 15.86 -13.44
N ARG A 133 8.92 15.06 -14.12
CA ARG A 133 7.50 15.35 -14.36
C ARG A 133 6.58 14.80 -13.27
N GLY A 134 7.09 13.91 -12.41
CA GLY A 134 6.35 13.28 -11.32
C GLY A 134 7.07 12.04 -10.80
N ALA A 135 6.48 11.39 -9.79
CA ALA A 135 6.96 10.15 -9.21
C ALA A 135 5.85 9.10 -9.16
N ILE A 136 6.22 7.83 -9.31
CA ILE A 136 5.36 6.69 -8.99
C ILE A 136 5.97 5.94 -7.80
N TRP A 137 5.13 5.49 -6.88
CA TRP A 137 5.53 4.86 -5.63
C TRP A 137 4.78 3.56 -5.42
N TYR A 138 5.51 2.47 -5.24
CA TYR A 138 4.91 1.17 -4.94
C TYR A 138 5.68 0.52 -3.79
N GLN A 139 5.21 0.82 -2.59
CA GLN A 139 5.71 0.29 -1.33
C GLN A 139 4.57 0.38 -0.31
N GLY A 140 4.66 -0.47 0.70
CA GLY A 140 3.88 -0.36 1.92
C GLY A 140 3.96 -1.61 2.80
N GLU A 141 4.34 -2.74 2.19
CA GLU A 141 4.34 -4.08 2.78
C GLU A 141 5.05 -4.12 4.14
N SER A 142 6.24 -3.49 4.22
CA SER A 142 7.05 -3.46 5.44
C SER A 142 6.59 -2.42 6.48
N ASN A 143 5.55 -1.64 6.16
CA ASN A 143 4.89 -0.69 7.06
C ASN A 143 3.46 -1.11 7.44
N ALA A 144 2.94 -2.24 6.93
CA ALA A 144 1.54 -2.67 7.16
C ALA A 144 1.15 -2.67 8.64
N SER A 145 2.02 -3.17 9.52
CA SER A 145 1.78 -3.21 10.98
C SER A 145 1.69 -1.84 11.66
N ARG A 146 2.01 -0.75 10.96
CA ARG A 146 1.94 0.65 11.40
C ARG A 146 1.11 1.51 10.45
N ALA A 147 0.10 0.92 9.83
CA ALA A 147 -0.75 1.60 8.84
C ALA A 147 -1.32 2.95 9.30
N TYR A 148 -1.73 3.06 10.57
CA TYR A 148 -2.21 4.33 11.12
C TYR A 148 -1.14 5.44 11.05
N GLN A 149 0.09 5.17 11.53
CA GLN A 149 1.23 6.11 11.41
C GLN A 149 1.61 6.34 9.94
N TYR A 150 1.44 5.33 9.07
CA TYR A 150 1.78 5.43 7.65
C TYR A 150 1.02 6.55 6.92
N ARG A 151 -0.18 6.91 7.39
CA ARG A 151 -0.96 8.06 6.86
C ARG A 151 -0.12 9.34 6.87
N THR A 152 0.46 9.66 8.02
CA THR A 152 1.31 10.84 8.22
C THR A 152 2.66 10.65 7.56
N LEU A 153 3.29 9.47 7.73
CA LEU A 153 4.61 9.18 7.16
C LEU A 153 4.62 9.30 5.64
N MET A 154 3.63 8.75 4.95
CA MET A 154 3.59 8.76 3.49
C MET A 154 3.31 10.17 2.93
N ALA A 155 2.42 10.94 3.56
CA ALA A 155 2.22 12.33 3.19
C ALA A 155 3.51 13.17 3.42
N SER A 156 4.21 12.90 4.52
CA SER A 156 5.49 13.55 4.84
C SER A 156 6.58 13.17 3.84
N LEU A 157 6.65 11.91 3.40
CA LEU A 157 7.55 11.46 2.34
C LEU A 157 7.32 12.26 1.06
N ILE A 158 6.07 12.35 0.59
CA ILE A 158 5.72 13.09 -0.63
C ILE A 158 6.13 14.55 -0.50
N GLN A 159 5.82 15.18 0.63
CA GLN A 159 6.18 16.58 0.87
C GLN A 159 7.69 16.78 0.92
N SER A 160 8.44 15.88 1.58
CA SER A 160 9.91 15.97 1.65
C SER A 160 10.53 16.00 0.25
N TRP A 161 10.11 15.08 -0.64
CA TRP A 161 10.64 15.05 -2.00
C TRP A 161 10.26 16.32 -2.79
N ARG A 162 9.06 16.88 -2.58
CA ARG A 162 8.66 18.15 -3.20
C ARG A 162 9.53 19.32 -2.72
N ASP A 163 9.84 19.36 -1.43
CA ASP A 163 10.67 20.39 -0.82
C ASP A 163 12.13 20.33 -1.33
N ASP A 164 12.65 19.12 -1.57
CA ASP A 164 13.99 18.90 -2.09
C ASP A 164 14.11 19.25 -3.58
N TRP A 165 13.15 18.81 -4.40
CA TRP A 165 13.13 19.11 -5.84
C TRP A 165 12.85 20.57 -6.14
N LYS A 166 12.08 21.26 -5.27
CA LYS A 166 11.67 22.66 -5.46
C LYS A 166 10.96 22.90 -6.79
N GLN A 167 10.19 21.91 -7.25
CA GLN A 167 9.41 21.95 -8.49
C GLN A 167 7.89 22.04 -8.24
N GLY A 168 7.51 22.66 -7.12
CA GLY A 168 6.11 22.72 -6.67
C GLY A 168 5.52 21.34 -6.39
N ASP A 169 4.20 21.25 -6.48
CA ASP A 169 3.44 20.03 -6.20
C ASP A 169 3.45 19.07 -7.41
N PHE A 170 4.62 18.55 -7.77
CA PHE A 170 4.70 17.60 -8.87
C PHE A 170 3.83 16.35 -8.61
N PRO A 171 3.26 15.75 -9.67
CA PRO A 171 2.43 14.55 -9.57
C PRO A 171 3.09 13.39 -8.82
N PHE A 172 2.39 12.82 -7.83
CA PHE A 172 2.89 11.69 -7.05
C PHE A 172 1.83 10.58 -6.97
N TYR A 173 2.08 9.46 -7.65
CA TYR A 173 1.09 8.37 -7.76
C TYR A 173 1.55 7.11 -7.04
N GLN A 174 0.77 6.72 -6.04
CA GLN A 174 0.99 5.50 -5.27
C GLN A 174 0.32 4.30 -5.94
N VAL A 175 0.75 3.10 -5.57
CA VAL A 175 0.04 1.85 -5.86
C VAL A 175 -0.52 1.31 -4.57
N GLN A 176 -1.83 1.07 -4.51
CA GLN A 176 -2.44 0.44 -3.36
C GLN A 176 -1.90 -0.99 -3.20
N LEU A 177 -1.70 -1.52 -1.99
CA LEU A 177 -1.20 -2.89 -1.89
C LEU A 177 -2.17 -3.91 -2.51
N ALA A 178 -1.61 -4.89 -3.21
CA ALA A 178 -2.37 -5.99 -3.81
C ALA A 178 -2.96 -6.91 -2.75
N ASN A 179 -3.88 -7.78 -3.14
CA ASN A 179 -4.32 -8.90 -2.30
C ASN A 179 -3.16 -9.85 -1.96
N PHE A 180 -3.08 -10.25 -0.71
CA PHE A 180 -2.03 -11.14 -0.17
C PHE A 180 -2.58 -11.92 1.04
N ARG A 181 -2.04 -13.12 1.30
CA ARG A 181 -2.49 -14.09 2.33
C ARG A 181 -3.78 -14.84 1.96
N GLU A 182 -4.21 -15.73 2.85
CA GLU A 182 -5.43 -16.52 2.66
C GLU A 182 -6.65 -15.61 2.42
N ILE A 183 -7.58 -16.09 1.58
CA ILE A 183 -8.82 -15.37 1.29
C ILE A 183 -9.57 -15.14 2.60
N ALA A 184 -9.95 -13.89 2.83
CA ALA A 184 -10.71 -13.49 3.99
C ALA A 184 -11.83 -12.54 3.54
N ASP A 185 -13.06 -12.92 3.86
CA ASP A 185 -14.27 -12.18 3.49
C ASP A 185 -14.90 -11.45 4.70
N GLU A 186 -14.29 -11.57 5.88
CA GLU A 186 -14.77 -10.96 7.11
C GLU A 186 -13.95 -9.72 7.41
N ALA A 187 -14.63 -8.65 7.84
CA ALA A 187 -13.98 -7.42 8.30
C ALA A 187 -13.42 -7.61 9.71
N VAL A 188 -12.43 -8.51 9.83
CA VAL A 188 -11.60 -8.64 11.02
C VAL A 188 -10.54 -7.53 11.05
N GLY A 189 -9.88 -7.35 12.19
CA GLY A 189 -8.71 -6.47 12.27
C GLY A 189 -7.65 -6.87 11.23
N SER A 190 -7.32 -5.96 10.30
CA SER A 190 -6.43 -6.21 9.17
C SER A 190 -5.48 -5.03 9.00
N ASP A 191 -4.21 -5.26 9.30
CA ASP A 191 -3.14 -4.29 9.12
C ASP A 191 -2.95 -3.94 7.62
N TRP A 192 -3.19 -4.93 6.76
CA TRP A 192 -3.12 -4.79 5.32
C TRP A 192 -4.23 -3.90 4.76
N ALA A 193 -5.49 -4.09 5.19
CA ALA A 193 -6.61 -3.23 4.80
C ALA A 193 -6.44 -1.80 5.34
N GLU A 194 -5.99 -1.66 6.59
CA GLU A 194 -5.65 -0.35 7.16
C GLU A 194 -4.56 0.35 6.35
N LEU A 195 -3.56 -0.36 5.85
CA LEU A 195 -2.52 0.25 5.03
C LEU A 195 -3.04 0.69 3.66
N ARG A 196 -3.90 -0.12 3.03
CA ARG A 196 -4.57 0.27 1.77
C ARG A 196 -5.39 1.54 1.93
N GLU A 197 -6.07 1.69 3.06
CA GLU A 197 -6.75 2.93 3.43
C GLU A 197 -5.74 4.06 3.65
N ALA A 198 -4.66 3.81 4.38
CA ALA A 198 -3.63 4.81 4.67
C ALA A 198 -2.97 5.39 3.41
N GLN A 199 -2.76 4.57 2.38
CA GLN A 199 -2.26 5.02 1.07
C GLN A 199 -3.21 6.03 0.42
N VAL A 200 -4.52 5.78 0.48
CA VAL A 200 -5.56 6.69 -0.06
C VAL A 200 -5.67 7.96 0.77
N ILE A 201 -5.67 7.83 2.10
CA ILE A 201 -5.70 8.99 3.01
C ILE A 201 -4.49 9.91 2.78
N ALA A 202 -3.29 9.34 2.70
CA ALA A 202 -2.07 10.10 2.47
C ALA A 202 -2.07 10.82 1.11
N ALA A 203 -2.58 10.17 0.06
CA ALA A 203 -2.74 10.82 -1.25
C ALA A 203 -3.75 11.96 -1.22
N ASN A 204 -4.92 11.75 -0.60
CA ASN A 204 -5.99 12.76 -0.56
C ASN A 204 -5.62 13.98 0.30
N ALA A 205 -4.65 13.85 1.21
CA ALA A 205 -4.15 14.95 2.01
C ALA A 205 -3.32 15.98 1.20
N LEU A 206 -2.91 15.64 -0.03
CA LEU A 206 -2.00 16.45 -0.84
C LEU A 206 -2.55 16.71 -2.25
N PRO A 207 -2.32 17.91 -2.82
CA PRO A 207 -2.65 18.16 -4.21
C PRO A 207 -1.78 17.32 -5.15
N ASN A 208 -2.28 17.04 -6.36
CA ASN A 208 -1.56 16.29 -7.40
C ASN A 208 -1.01 14.94 -6.91
N ALA A 209 -1.71 14.29 -5.98
CA ALA A 209 -1.41 12.95 -5.54
C ALA A 209 -2.59 12.01 -5.84
N GLY A 210 -2.30 10.72 -5.97
CA GLY A 210 -3.32 9.72 -6.24
C GLY A 210 -2.82 8.33 -5.95
N VAL A 211 -3.73 7.36 -5.99
CA VAL A 211 -3.43 5.95 -5.78
C VAL A 211 -4.01 5.16 -6.94
N ALA A 212 -3.32 4.12 -7.41
CA ALA A 212 -3.86 3.12 -8.31
C ALA A 212 -4.32 1.91 -7.48
N CYS A 213 -5.63 1.66 -7.41
CA CYS A 213 -6.18 0.45 -6.79
C CYS A 213 -5.79 -0.80 -7.61
N ILE A 214 -5.32 -1.85 -6.94
CA ILE A 214 -4.90 -3.12 -7.56
C ILE A 214 -5.30 -4.36 -6.72
N THR A 215 -6.35 -4.23 -5.91
CA THR A 215 -6.83 -5.33 -5.04
C THR A 215 -7.16 -6.59 -5.83
N ASP A 216 -7.66 -6.45 -7.06
CA ASP A 216 -8.00 -7.57 -7.97
C ASP A 216 -6.79 -8.25 -8.63
N ILE A 217 -5.56 -7.74 -8.45
CA ILE A 217 -4.36 -8.21 -9.16
C ILE A 217 -3.49 -9.16 -8.29
N GLY A 218 -3.74 -9.23 -6.99
CA GLY A 218 -2.92 -9.97 -6.03
C GLY A 218 -3.03 -11.50 -6.09
N ALA A 219 -2.26 -12.18 -5.25
CA ALA A 219 -2.28 -13.63 -5.10
C ALA A 219 -2.09 -14.03 -3.64
N ALA A 220 -2.82 -15.06 -3.20
CA ALA A 220 -2.84 -15.46 -1.79
C ALA A 220 -1.45 -15.84 -1.23
N LEU A 221 -0.64 -16.52 -2.06
CA LEU A 221 0.66 -17.07 -1.64
C LEU A 221 1.86 -16.27 -2.16
N ASP A 222 1.62 -15.14 -2.84
CA ASP A 222 2.69 -14.32 -3.41
C ASP A 222 2.37 -12.84 -3.22
N ILE A 223 3.15 -12.21 -2.34
CA ILE A 223 3.08 -10.78 -2.05
C ILE A 223 3.42 -9.93 -3.30
N HIS A 224 4.10 -10.52 -4.30
CA HIS A 224 4.48 -9.84 -5.53
C HIS A 224 3.51 -10.20 -6.68
N PRO A 225 2.53 -9.34 -7.02
CA PRO A 225 1.61 -9.66 -8.11
C PRO A 225 2.35 -9.82 -9.45
N LYS A 226 2.00 -10.86 -10.21
CA LYS A 226 2.64 -11.17 -11.51
C LYS A 226 2.19 -10.23 -12.62
N ASN A 227 0.94 -9.79 -12.61
CA ASN A 227 0.42 -8.83 -13.60
C ASN A 227 0.86 -7.41 -13.25
N LYS A 228 2.13 -7.09 -13.53
CA LYS A 228 2.69 -5.74 -13.39
C LYS A 228 2.23 -4.78 -14.48
N GLN A 229 1.69 -5.33 -15.58
CA GLN A 229 1.24 -4.55 -16.72
C GLN A 229 0.03 -3.69 -16.37
N ASP A 230 -0.98 -4.26 -15.74
CA ASP A 230 -2.17 -3.49 -15.38
C ASP A 230 -1.91 -2.53 -14.22
N VAL A 231 -0.96 -2.84 -13.33
CA VAL A 231 -0.47 -1.87 -12.33
C VAL A 231 0.09 -0.61 -13.01
N GLY A 232 1.02 -0.79 -13.97
CA GLY A 232 1.62 0.32 -14.71
C GLY A 232 0.60 1.12 -15.52
N ARG A 233 -0.35 0.44 -16.18
CA ARG A 233 -1.43 1.08 -16.94
C ARG A 233 -2.39 1.88 -16.06
N ARG A 234 -2.71 1.39 -14.85
CA ARG A 234 -3.57 2.12 -13.91
C ARG A 234 -2.89 3.39 -13.38
N LEU A 235 -1.59 3.34 -13.09
CA LEU A 235 -0.82 4.56 -12.80
C LEU A 235 -0.82 5.53 -13.98
N ALA A 236 -0.67 5.03 -15.22
CA ALA A 236 -0.67 5.87 -16.41
C ALA A 236 -2.03 6.56 -16.62
N ARG A 237 -3.16 5.90 -16.29
CA ARG A 237 -4.48 6.53 -16.31
C ARG A 237 -4.58 7.73 -15.39
N LEU A 238 -4.06 7.65 -14.16
CA LEU A 238 -4.03 8.79 -13.24
C LEU A 238 -3.28 9.96 -13.86
N ALA A 239 -2.06 9.73 -14.36
CA ALA A 239 -1.25 10.78 -14.97
C ALA A 239 -1.92 11.38 -16.22
N LEU A 240 -2.47 10.55 -17.12
CA LEU A 240 -3.15 11.01 -18.33
C LEU A 240 -4.33 11.93 -18.03
N VAL A 241 -5.17 11.54 -17.08
CA VAL A 241 -6.35 12.34 -16.70
C VAL A 241 -5.93 13.61 -15.98
N ASP A 242 -5.12 13.48 -14.93
CA ASP A 242 -4.83 14.58 -14.00
C ASP A 242 -3.81 15.58 -14.56
N ASN A 243 -2.95 15.17 -15.52
CA ASN A 243 -1.82 15.99 -15.97
C ASN A 243 -1.74 16.21 -17.48
N TYR A 244 -2.47 15.43 -18.28
CA TYR A 244 -2.41 15.51 -19.74
C TYR A 244 -3.76 15.73 -20.41
N GLY A 245 -4.83 16.01 -19.66
CA GLY A 245 -6.11 16.45 -20.20
C GLY A 245 -6.98 15.35 -20.80
N PHE A 246 -6.79 14.09 -20.38
CA PHE A 246 -7.58 12.95 -20.89
C PHE A 246 -8.85 12.66 -20.08
N GLY A 247 -9.27 13.57 -19.18
CA GLY A 247 -10.44 13.37 -18.30
C GLY A 247 -11.76 13.12 -19.04
N ASP A 248 -11.94 13.71 -20.23
CA ASP A 248 -13.14 13.50 -21.06
C ASP A 248 -13.03 12.26 -21.96
N THR A 249 -11.87 11.59 -21.98
CA THR A 249 -11.58 10.48 -22.92
C THR A 249 -11.51 9.12 -22.22
N ILE A 250 -10.92 9.07 -21.03
CA ILE A 250 -10.73 7.83 -20.28
C ILE A 250 -11.16 7.99 -18.84
N THR A 251 -11.64 6.90 -18.24
CA THR A 251 -11.94 6.87 -16.81
C THR A 251 -10.65 6.84 -15.99
N ARG A 252 -10.55 7.76 -15.03
CA ARG A 252 -9.38 7.96 -14.16
C ARG A 252 -9.03 6.73 -13.34
N SER A 253 -10.00 6.22 -12.57
CA SER A 253 -9.81 5.14 -11.60
C SER A 253 -11.13 4.41 -11.35
N GLY A 254 -11.07 3.34 -10.55
CA GLY A 254 -12.28 2.75 -10.00
C GLY A 254 -12.95 3.70 -8.99
N ALA A 255 -14.16 3.33 -8.57
CA ALA A 255 -14.97 4.17 -7.71
C ALA A 255 -14.40 4.26 -6.29
N THR A 256 -14.45 5.44 -5.69
CA THR A 256 -14.02 5.70 -4.31
C THR A 256 -15.21 6.00 -3.42
N PHE A 257 -15.13 5.62 -2.15
CA PHE A 257 -16.16 5.96 -1.16
C PHE A 257 -16.35 7.48 -1.06
N ASP A 258 -17.61 7.92 -1.10
CA ASP A 258 -18.00 9.33 -0.87
C ASP A 258 -18.73 9.47 0.46
N SER A 259 -19.84 8.74 0.64
CA SER A 259 -20.65 8.85 1.86
C SER A 259 -21.48 7.60 2.15
N ALA A 260 -21.89 7.43 3.41
CA ALA A 260 -22.86 6.43 3.82
C ALA A 260 -23.98 7.07 4.65
N LYS A 261 -25.22 6.66 4.40
CA LYS A 261 -26.38 6.98 5.24
C LYS A 261 -27.01 5.70 5.77
N PHE A 262 -27.39 5.70 7.03
CA PHE A 262 -28.00 4.54 7.69
C PHE A 262 -29.45 4.85 8.01
N ASP A 263 -30.37 4.10 7.41
CA ASP A 263 -31.81 4.26 7.60
C ASP A 263 -32.55 2.97 7.28
N GLY A 264 -33.66 2.69 7.96
CA GLY A 264 -34.54 1.56 7.67
C GLY A 264 -33.84 0.18 7.69
N GLY A 265 -32.81 0.01 8.52
CA GLY A 265 -32.06 -1.25 8.65
C GLY A 265 -31.06 -1.54 7.53
N LYS A 266 -30.66 -0.51 6.77
CA LYS A 266 -29.66 -0.62 5.69
C LYS A 266 -28.71 0.57 5.69
N ALA A 267 -27.54 0.37 5.07
CA ALA A 267 -26.64 1.43 4.67
C ALA A 267 -26.86 1.75 3.18
N VAL A 268 -26.99 3.03 2.85
CA VAL A 268 -27.01 3.56 1.49
C VAL A 268 -25.65 4.22 1.24
N VAL A 269 -24.81 3.57 0.46
CA VAL A 269 -23.42 3.96 0.19
C VAL A 269 -23.35 4.65 -1.16
N LYS A 270 -22.82 5.88 -1.18
CA LYS A 270 -22.52 6.63 -2.39
C LYS A 270 -21.03 6.58 -2.69
N PHE A 271 -20.73 6.54 -3.98
CA PHE A 271 -19.38 6.53 -4.51
C PHE A 271 -19.15 7.73 -5.44
N ASP A 272 -17.94 8.27 -5.40
CA ASP A 272 -17.40 9.02 -6.54
C ASP A 272 -16.96 8.00 -7.60
N THR A 273 -17.66 8.01 -8.73
CA THR A 273 -17.48 7.05 -9.81
C THR A 273 -16.41 7.45 -10.81
N HIS A 274 -15.83 8.65 -10.68
CA HIS A 274 -14.85 9.19 -11.63
C HIS A 274 -15.35 9.12 -13.09
N GLY A 275 -16.66 9.33 -13.28
CA GLY A 275 -17.31 9.33 -14.59
C GLY A 275 -17.64 7.95 -15.18
N SER A 276 -17.57 6.87 -14.40
CA SER A 276 -17.99 5.53 -14.86
C SER A 276 -18.87 4.82 -13.85
N ASP A 277 -20.10 4.52 -14.24
CA ASP A 277 -21.08 3.82 -13.41
C ASP A 277 -20.53 2.52 -12.80
N LEU A 278 -21.04 2.20 -11.62
CA LEU A 278 -20.77 0.96 -10.90
C LEU A 278 -21.30 -0.25 -11.67
N GLU A 279 -20.53 -1.33 -11.62
CA GLU A 279 -20.89 -2.61 -12.22
C GLU A 279 -20.44 -3.76 -11.30
N SER A 280 -21.28 -4.79 -11.19
CA SER A 280 -20.90 -6.05 -10.54
C SER A 280 -20.16 -6.92 -11.56
N TRP A 281 -18.87 -7.15 -11.33
CA TRP A 281 -18.08 -8.00 -12.21
C TRP A 281 -18.19 -9.47 -11.78
N TYR A 282 -18.32 -10.40 -12.73
CA TYR A 282 -18.60 -11.85 -12.51
C TYR A 282 -20.03 -12.24 -12.05
N ARG A 283 -21.00 -11.31 -12.11
CA ARG A 283 -22.44 -11.42 -11.75
C ARG A 283 -22.76 -11.36 -10.25
N GLU A 284 -23.97 -10.85 -9.99
CA GLU A 284 -24.64 -10.74 -8.68
C GLU A 284 -24.78 -12.07 -7.92
N PRO A 285 -24.85 -12.06 -6.58
CA PRO A 285 -24.91 -10.87 -5.72
C PRO A 285 -23.57 -10.13 -5.57
N LEU A 286 -23.61 -8.83 -5.24
CA LEU A 286 -22.41 -8.11 -4.79
C LEU A 286 -21.82 -8.76 -3.53
N THR A 287 -20.49 -8.88 -3.50
CA THR A 287 -19.70 -9.44 -2.41
C THR A 287 -18.71 -8.41 -1.85
N GLY A 288 -18.09 -8.72 -0.71
CA GLY A 288 -17.06 -7.88 -0.09
C GLY A 288 -17.58 -6.81 0.86
N PHE A 289 -18.90 -6.69 1.03
CA PHE A 289 -19.52 -5.77 1.99
C PHE A 289 -19.73 -6.42 3.35
N THR A 290 -19.44 -5.65 4.40
CA THR A 290 -19.76 -5.99 5.78
C THR A 290 -20.39 -4.78 6.48
N ILE A 291 -21.26 -5.02 7.45
CA ILE A 291 -21.90 -3.98 8.27
C ILE A 291 -21.82 -4.33 9.74
N ALA A 292 -21.87 -3.31 10.59
CA ALA A 292 -21.89 -3.46 12.04
C ALA A 292 -22.92 -2.52 12.67
N GLY A 293 -23.48 -2.92 13.82
CA GLY A 293 -24.26 -2.07 14.70
C GLY A 293 -23.36 -1.34 15.71
N GLU A 294 -23.96 -0.72 16.72
CA GLU A 294 -23.22 -0.02 17.78
C GLU A 294 -22.31 -0.95 18.61
N ASP A 295 -22.57 -2.26 18.57
CA ASP A 295 -21.76 -3.29 19.22
C ASP A 295 -20.43 -3.58 18.52
N GLN A 296 -20.19 -2.97 17.36
CA GLN A 296 -19.00 -3.12 16.53
C GLN A 296 -18.76 -4.55 16.03
N ASN A 297 -19.78 -5.41 16.07
CA ASN A 297 -19.70 -6.76 15.55
C ASN A 297 -19.95 -6.76 14.04
N TRP A 298 -18.89 -7.00 13.27
CA TRP A 298 -18.96 -7.03 11.80
C TRP A 298 -19.57 -8.32 11.29
N VAL A 299 -20.55 -8.20 10.39
CA VAL A 299 -21.15 -9.34 9.67
C VAL A 299 -21.09 -9.10 8.17
N LYS A 300 -21.04 -10.18 7.39
CA LYS A 300 -21.26 -10.12 5.93
C LYS A 300 -22.65 -9.55 5.64
N ALA A 301 -22.74 -8.76 4.58
CA ALA A 301 -23.97 -8.07 4.20
C ALA A 301 -24.37 -8.39 2.75
N ASP A 302 -25.68 -8.44 2.51
CA ASP A 302 -26.26 -8.44 1.18
C ASP A 302 -26.14 -7.04 0.60
N ALA A 303 -25.67 -6.92 -0.64
CA ALA A 303 -25.50 -5.65 -1.32
C ALA A 303 -26.10 -5.69 -2.74
N ARG A 304 -26.57 -4.54 -3.22
CA ARG A 304 -27.04 -4.34 -4.60
C ARG A 304 -26.78 -2.93 -5.09
N ILE A 305 -26.45 -2.77 -6.36
CA ILE A 305 -26.42 -1.46 -7.02
C ILE A 305 -27.87 -1.00 -7.24
N VAL A 306 -28.22 0.18 -6.74
CA VAL A 306 -29.57 0.76 -6.88
C VAL A 306 -29.62 1.99 -7.78
N ASP A 307 -28.45 2.57 -8.06
CA ASP A 307 -28.23 3.66 -9.00
C ASP A 307 -26.77 3.60 -9.48
N GLY A 308 -26.42 4.29 -10.57
CA GLY A 308 -25.10 4.24 -11.21
C GLY A 308 -23.91 4.55 -10.28
N ASN A 309 -24.15 5.19 -9.13
CA ASN A 309 -23.14 5.48 -8.11
C ASN A 309 -23.53 5.05 -6.68
N THR A 310 -24.61 4.28 -6.51
CA THR A 310 -25.17 4.00 -5.18
C THR A 310 -25.38 2.51 -4.95
N VAL A 311 -24.91 2.01 -3.80
CA VAL A 311 -25.10 0.63 -3.33
C VAL A 311 -25.94 0.64 -2.06
N GLU A 312 -26.95 -0.23 -2.00
CA GLU A 312 -27.66 -0.54 -0.77
C GLU A 312 -27.08 -1.79 -0.13
N VAL A 313 -26.77 -1.73 1.17
CA VAL A 313 -26.12 -2.79 1.94
C VAL A 313 -26.95 -3.09 3.19
N SER A 314 -27.30 -4.35 3.44
CA SER A 314 -28.12 -4.74 4.58
C SER A 314 -27.81 -6.15 5.07
N SER A 315 -28.17 -6.47 6.31
CA SER A 315 -28.05 -7.83 6.85
C SER A 315 -29.16 -8.07 7.86
N LYS A 316 -29.83 -9.23 7.77
CA LYS A 316 -30.84 -9.63 8.76
C LYS A 316 -30.27 -9.79 10.17
N TYR A 317 -28.95 -9.90 10.30
CA TYR A 317 -28.24 -10.03 11.57
C TYR A 317 -27.88 -8.69 12.20
N VAL A 318 -27.97 -7.58 11.44
CA VAL A 318 -27.69 -6.22 11.93
C VAL A 318 -28.87 -5.32 11.53
N PRO A 319 -29.98 -5.34 12.31
CA PRO A 319 -31.18 -4.57 11.99
C PRO A 319 -31.01 -3.05 12.16
N ASN A 320 -29.98 -2.60 12.89
CA ASN A 320 -29.66 -1.19 13.11
C ASN A 320 -28.17 -0.94 12.77
N PRO A 321 -27.79 -0.94 11.47
CA PRO A 321 -26.41 -0.71 11.09
C PRO A 321 -26.00 0.74 11.35
N VAL A 322 -24.77 0.94 11.80
CA VAL A 322 -24.15 2.26 12.00
C VAL A 322 -22.82 2.40 11.24
N ALA A 323 -22.30 1.29 10.70
CA ALA A 323 -21.06 1.26 9.94
C ALA A 323 -21.11 0.24 8.80
N VAL A 324 -20.37 0.53 7.73
CA VAL A 324 -20.21 -0.32 6.55
C VAL A 324 -18.76 -0.29 6.06
N ARG A 325 -18.27 -1.45 5.63
CA ARG A 325 -16.94 -1.64 5.06
C ARG A 325 -17.03 -2.42 3.75
N TYR A 326 -16.12 -2.10 2.82
CA TYR A 326 -15.95 -2.84 1.57
C TYR A 326 -14.50 -3.31 1.44
N ASN A 327 -14.31 -4.59 1.11
CA ASN A 327 -13.00 -5.21 0.89
C ASN A 327 -11.99 -4.98 2.04
N TRP A 328 -12.49 -4.98 3.28
CA TRP A 328 -11.69 -4.75 4.48
C TRP A 328 -11.05 -6.04 5.01
N ALA A 329 -10.10 -6.58 4.24
CA ALA A 329 -9.33 -7.76 4.61
C ALA A 329 -7.98 -7.81 3.87
N ASP A 330 -7.11 -8.75 4.22
CA ASP A 330 -5.81 -8.94 3.56
C ASP A 330 -5.98 -9.39 2.09
N ASN A 331 -6.91 -10.32 1.85
CA ASN A 331 -7.25 -10.85 0.52
C ASN A 331 -8.79 -10.98 0.34
N PRO A 332 -9.49 -9.86 0.13
CA PRO A 332 -10.94 -9.84 -0.06
C PRO A 332 -11.36 -10.29 -1.46
N GLN A 333 -12.57 -10.81 -1.58
CA GLN A 333 -13.17 -11.29 -2.85
C GLN A 333 -14.36 -10.42 -3.31
N GLY A 334 -14.36 -9.12 -3.00
CA GLY A 334 -15.41 -8.21 -3.48
C GLY A 334 -15.36 -7.99 -4.98
N ASN A 335 -16.54 -7.80 -5.56
CA ASN A 335 -16.77 -7.78 -7.00
C ASN A 335 -17.38 -6.46 -7.51
N LEU A 336 -17.26 -5.37 -6.75
CA LEU A 336 -17.67 -4.04 -7.20
C LEU A 336 -16.58 -3.39 -8.05
N PHE A 337 -16.91 -3.17 -9.32
CA PHE A 337 -16.09 -2.49 -10.31
C PHE A 337 -16.88 -1.32 -10.89
N ASN A 338 -16.30 -0.65 -11.88
CA ASN A 338 -17.03 0.23 -12.78
C ASN A 338 -17.10 -0.39 -14.19
N THR A 339 -17.89 0.22 -15.09
CA THR A 339 -18.04 -0.24 -16.49
C THR A 339 -16.75 -0.25 -17.33
N LYS A 340 -15.62 0.23 -16.79
CA LYS A 340 -14.29 0.15 -17.40
C LYS A 340 -13.40 -0.93 -16.78
N MET A 341 -13.98 -1.85 -16.01
CA MET A 341 -13.29 -2.95 -15.32
C MET A 341 -12.20 -2.47 -14.35
N LEU A 342 -12.45 -1.34 -13.67
CA LEU A 342 -11.58 -0.87 -12.60
C LEU A 342 -12.23 -1.15 -11.23
N PRO A 343 -11.52 -1.77 -10.28
CA PRO A 343 -12.09 -2.14 -8.99
C PRO A 343 -12.41 -0.91 -8.15
N ALA A 344 -13.53 -0.94 -7.43
CA ALA A 344 -13.79 0.04 -6.38
C ALA A 344 -12.72 -0.08 -5.27
N TYR A 345 -12.36 1.07 -4.68
CA TYR A 345 -11.37 1.11 -3.61
C TYR A 345 -11.95 0.49 -2.33
N PRO A 346 -11.19 -0.32 -1.59
CA PRO A 346 -11.56 -0.69 -0.23
C PRO A 346 -11.78 0.55 0.63
N PHE A 347 -12.76 0.48 1.52
CA PHE A 347 -13.08 1.58 2.42
C PHE A 347 -13.72 1.09 3.71
N ARG A 348 -13.79 2.00 4.68
CA ARG A 348 -14.65 1.92 5.86
C ARG A 348 -15.39 3.23 6.06
N SER A 349 -16.59 3.17 6.61
CA SER A 349 -17.37 4.37 6.97
C SER A 349 -17.21 4.77 8.44
N ASP A 350 -16.63 3.91 9.27
CA ASP A 350 -16.37 4.16 10.69
C ASP A 350 -15.01 4.81 10.93
N ASP A 351 -14.88 5.48 12.08
CA ASP A 351 -13.64 6.05 12.61
C ASP A 351 -13.05 5.23 13.77
N TRP A 352 -13.55 4.01 13.99
CA TRP A 352 -13.14 3.17 15.12
C TRP A 352 -11.65 2.83 15.06
N ALA A 353 -11.05 2.59 16.22
CA ALA A 353 -9.64 2.26 16.31
C ALA A 353 -9.32 0.96 15.55
N GLY A 354 -8.35 1.03 14.64
CA GLY A 354 -7.80 -0.12 13.94
C GLY A 354 -6.79 -0.89 14.80
N VAL A 355 -6.32 -2.04 14.30
CA VAL A 355 -5.30 -2.88 14.95
C VAL A 355 -3.93 -2.21 14.97
N THR A 356 -3.68 -1.23 14.10
CA THR A 356 -2.39 -0.53 14.03
C THR A 356 -2.38 0.81 14.78
N ALA A 357 -3.50 1.24 15.37
CA ALA A 357 -3.67 2.58 15.94
C ALA A 357 -2.61 2.97 16.99
N ASN A 358 -2.10 1.99 17.75
CA ASN A 358 -1.13 2.23 18.82
C ASN A 358 0.31 1.80 18.46
N ASN A 359 0.55 1.33 17.24
CA ASN A 359 1.87 0.87 16.83
C ASN A 359 2.63 1.96 16.06
N VAL A 360 3.63 2.56 16.72
CA VAL A 360 4.37 3.73 16.19
C VAL A 360 5.87 3.52 16.07
N LYS A 361 6.40 2.37 16.52
CA LYS A 361 7.84 2.08 16.49
C LYS A 361 8.18 1.05 15.39
N PRO A 362 9.18 1.31 14.54
CA PRO A 362 9.65 0.38 13.51
C PRO A 362 10.24 -0.90 14.11
#